data_AF-A0A1F9KYT4-F1
#
_entry.id   AF-A0A1F9KYT4-F1
#
_cell.length_a   1.000
_cell.length_b   1.000
_cell.length_c   1.000
_cell.angle_alpha   90.00
_cell.angle_beta   90.00
_cell.angle_gamma   90.00
#
_symmetry.space_group_name_H-M   'P 1'
#
loop_
_entity.id
_entity.type
_entity.pdbx_description
1 polymer ?
#
loop_
_entity_poly.entity_id
_entity_poly.type
_entity_poly.pdbx_seq_one_letter_code
_entity_poly.pdbx_strand_id
1 'polypeptide(L)'
;MKISDWLDEKEAEKVDVSQIALPEDQSYDEDPDETIFFEEFKPCGFLCTENHPFSTVERFGHWYYSRGQDKKAGIHSTTMKWKLFTKDKSLAIQTAKAHLE
;
A
#
# COMPACT_ATOMS: atom_id res chain seq x y z
N MET A 1 4.34 -1.79 -19.38
CA MET A 1 5.10 -0.65 -18.83
C MET A 1 5.19 -0.89 -17.35
N LYS A 2 6.35 -0.66 -16.73
CA LYS A 2 6.46 -0.92 -15.28
C LYS A 2 5.67 0.12 -14.49
N ILE A 3 5.21 -0.26 -13.30
CA ILE A 3 4.55 0.67 -12.38
C ILE A 3 5.45 1.87 -12.07
N SER A 4 6.75 1.63 -11.88
CA SER A 4 7.72 2.70 -11.61
C SER A 4 7.83 3.73 -12.74
N ASP A 5 7.86 3.26 -13.98
CA ASP A 5 8.00 4.12 -15.17
C ASP A 5 6.73 4.97 -15.35
N TRP A 6 5.56 4.33 -15.17
CA TRP A 6 4.27 5.01 -15.25
C TRP A 6 4.11 6.09 -14.16
N LEU A 7 4.56 5.82 -12.94
CA LEU A 7 4.56 6.81 -11.85
C LEU A 7 5.47 7.99 -12.17
N ASP A 8 6.64 7.77 -12.77
CA ASP A 8 7.54 8.86 -13.18
C ASP A 8 6.93 9.71 -14.30
N GLU A 9 6.23 9.11 -15.26
CA GLU A 9 5.49 9.85 -16.30
C GLU A 9 4.42 10.75 -15.68
N LYS A 10 3.63 10.22 -14.74
CA LYS A 10 2.58 10.98 -14.04
C LYS A 10 3.16 12.11 -13.19
N GLU A 11 4.27 11.85 -12.48
CA GLU A 11 4.99 12.89 -11.72
C GLU A 11 5.51 13.99 -12.66
N ALA A 12 6.05 13.64 -13.84
CA ALA A 12 6.52 14.59 -14.85
C ALA A 12 5.38 15.43 -15.45
N GLU A 13 4.18 14.87 -15.55
CA GLU A 13 2.94 15.59 -15.90
C GLU A 13 2.41 16.49 -14.77
N LYS A 14 3.11 16.55 -13.63
CA LYS A 14 2.71 17.27 -12.40
C LYS A 14 1.43 16.72 -11.76
N VAL A 15 1.12 15.45 -12.00
CA VAL A 15 0.04 14.74 -11.31
C VAL A 15 0.54 14.32 -9.93
N ASP A 16 -0.28 14.54 -8.90
CA ASP A 16 0.00 14.02 -7.57
C ASP A 16 -0.18 12.50 -7.56
N VAL A 17 0.95 11.78 -7.61
CA VAL A 17 0.98 10.32 -7.59
C VAL A 17 0.85 9.74 -6.19
N SER A 18 0.97 10.56 -5.14
CA SER A 18 1.01 10.06 -3.76
C SER A 18 -0.26 9.27 -3.39
N GLN A 19 -1.42 9.66 -3.90
CA GLN A 19 -2.71 9.01 -3.65
C GLN A 19 -3.33 8.38 -4.91
N ILE A 20 -2.54 8.22 -5.98
CA ILE A 20 -3.09 7.75 -7.26
C ILE A 20 -3.55 6.29 -7.17
N ALA A 21 -4.60 5.94 -7.90
CA ALA A 21 -4.99 4.55 -8.07
C ALA A 21 -4.16 3.97 -9.21
N LEU A 22 -3.57 2.79 -8.98
CA LEU A 22 -3.02 2.02 -10.08
C LEU A 22 -4.18 1.62 -11.02
N PRO A 23 -3.98 1.67 -12.34
CA PRO A 23 -4.90 1.05 -13.28
C PRO A 23 -5.10 -0.42 -12.92
N GLU A 24 -6.34 -0.93 -12.99
CA GLU A 24 -6.64 -2.33 -12.63
C GLU A 24 -5.72 -3.30 -13.37
N ASP A 25 -5.53 -3.10 -14.68
CA ASP A 25 -4.66 -3.92 -15.52
C ASP A 25 -3.17 -3.87 -15.13
N GLN A 26 -2.69 -2.84 -14.44
CA GLN A 26 -1.28 -2.77 -13.98
C GLN A 26 -1.11 -3.31 -12.57
N SER A 27 -2.13 -3.21 -11.72
CA SER A 27 -2.06 -3.64 -10.33
C SER A 27 -1.92 -5.16 -10.14
N TYR A 28 -2.29 -5.96 -11.16
CA TYR A 28 -2.22 -7.42 -11.13
C TYR A 28 -1.09 -8.02 -11.99
N ASP A 29 -0.42 -7.21 -12.82
CA ASP A 29 0.56 -7.70 -13.80
C ASP A 29 2.02 -7.59 -13.33
N GLU A 30 2.31 -6.80 -12.29
CA GLU A 30 3.67 -6.60 -11.78
C GLU A 30 3.78 -7.01 -10.30
N ASP A 31 4.61 -8.03 -10.04
CA ASP A 31 5.05 -8.35 -8.69
C ASP A 31 5.97 -7.24 -8.15
N PRO A 32 5.86 -6.89 -6.86
CA PRO A 32 6.80 -5.96 -6.25
C PRO A 32 8.20 -6.57 -6.23
N ASP A 33 9.22 -5.72 -6.40
CA ASP A 33 10.61 -6.15 -6.27
C ASP A 33 10.92 -6.66 -4.85
N GLU A 34 10.25 -6.10 -3.83
CA GLU A 34 10.46 -6.42 -2.43
C GLU A 34 9.24 -6.01 -1.58
N THR A 35 8.81 -6.88 -0.65
CA THR A 35 7.93 -6.50 0.46
C THR A 35 8.79 -6.08 1.66
N ILE A 36 8.79 -4.80 1.97
CA ILE A 36 9.66 -4.20 2.99
C ILE A 36 9.04 -4.28 4.38
N PHE A 37 7.71 -4.18 4.45
CA PHE A 37 6.95 -4.21 5.67
C PHE A 37 5.61 -4.87 5.40
N PHE A 38 5.18 -5.73 6.31
CA PHE A 38 3.83 -6.27 6.33
C PHE A 38 3.44 -6.53 7.77
N GLU A 39 2.28 -6.05 8.16
CA GLU A 39 1.66 -6.32 9.45
C GLU A 39 0.14 -6.40 9.29
N GLU A 40 -0.47 -7.37 9.96
CA GLU A 40 -1.91 -7.60 9.95
C GLU A 40 -2.42 -7.65 11.39
N PHE A 41 -3.49 -6.90 11.67
CA PHE A 41 -4.19 -6.96 12.93
C PHE A 41 -5.26 -8.06 12.89
N LYS A 42 -4.83 -9.29 13.23
CA LYS A 42 -5.69 -10.48 13.27
C LYS A 42 -5.91 -10.98 14.71
N PRO A 43 -6.82 -10.36 15.48
CA PRO A 43 -7.20 -10.87 16.81
C PRO A 43 -8.09 -12.12 16.74
N CYS A 44 -8.59 -12.46 15.55
CA CYS A 44 -9.41 -13.64 15.31
C CYS A 44 -8.57 -14.93 15.25
N GLY A 45 -9.23 -16.08 15.33
CA GLY A 45 -8.55 -17.38 15.20
C GLY A 45 -7.86 -17.55 13.84
N PHE A 46 -6.88 -18.46 13.80
CA PHE A 46 -6.09 -18.77 12.61
C PHE A 46 -6.94 -19.04 11.35
N LEU A 47 -8.11 -19.68 11.52
CA LEU A 47 -9.04 -20.04 10.45
C LEU A 47 -9.98 -18.92 9.98
N CYS A 48 -9.89 -17.71 10.55
CA CYS A 48 -10.71 -16.59 10.08
C CYS A 48 -10.27 -16.18 8.67
N THR A 49 -11.21 -16.23 7.73
CA THR A 49 -11.04 -15.86 6.31
C THR A 49 -11.65 -14.48 5.99
N GLU A 50 -12.12 -13.76 7.01
CA GLU A 50 -12.66 -12.42 6.84
C GLU A 50 -11.53 -11.39 6.68
N ASN A 51 -11.90 -10.17 6.27
CA ASN A 51 -10.94 -9.10 6.07
C ASN A 51 -10.37 -8.61 7.42
N HIS A 52 -9.09 -8.29 7.49
CA HIS A 52 -8.48 -7.74 8.70
C HIS A 52 -7.73 -6.46 8.35
N PRO A 53 -7.73 -5.46 9.25
CA PRO A 53 -6.87 -4.30 9.07
C PRO A 53 -5.42 -4.76 8.90
N PHE A 54 -4.77 -4.25 7.87
CA PHE A 54 -3.39 -4.59 7.55
C PHE A 54 -2.67 -3.35 7.03
N SER A 55 -1.37 -3.44 6.99
CA SER A 55 -0.50 -2.42 6.42
C SER A 55 0.69 -3.09 5.77
N THR A 56 1.00 -2.68 4.54
CA THR A 56 2.11 -3.23 3.76
C THR A 56 2.88 -2.11 3.08
N VAL A 57 4.18 -2.35 2.87
CA VAL A 57 5.05 -1.49 2.06
C VAL A 57 5.75 -2.37 1.03
N GLU A 58 5.47 -2.10 -0.23
CA GLU A 58 5.95 -2.84 -1.40
C GLU A 58 6.84 -1.92 -2.25
N ARG A 59 7.93 -2.43 -2.81
CA ARG A 59 8.86 -1.66 -3.65
C ARG A 59 8.63 -1.95 -5.14
N PHE A 60 8.52 -0.91 -5.94
CA PHE A 60 8.46 -0.95 -7.39
C PHE A 60 9.52 0.00 -7.97
N GLY A 61 10.68 -0.53 -8.32
CA GLY A 61 11.84 0.29 -8.69
C GLY A 61 12.28 1.19 -7.53
N HIS A 62 12.28 2.51 -7.76
CA HIS A 62 12.56 3.55 -6.75
C HIS A 62 11.31 4.07 -6.03
N TRP A 63 10.13 3.51 -6.32
CA TRP A 63 8.89 3.85 -5.65
C TRP A 63 8.56 2.86 -4.53
N TYR A 64 8.01 3.40 -3.45
CA TYR A 64 7.50 2.65 -2.31
C TYR A 64 6.00 2.85 -2.25
N TYR A 65 5.27 1.75 -2.34
CA TYR A 65 3.82 1.70 -2.23
C TYR A 65 3.44 1.24 -0.82
N SER A 66 3.03 2.18 0.00
CA SER A 66 2.50 1.93 1.34
C SER A 66 0.98 1.89 1.24
N ARG A 67 0.33 0.82 1.67
CA ARG A 67 -1.13 0.69 1.62
C ARG A 67 -1.66 -0.18 2.73
N GLY A 68 -2.95 -0.02 2.99
CA GLY A 68 -3.60 -0.84 3.99
C GLY A 68 -5.01 -0.41 4.30
N GLN A 69 -5.44 -0.87 5.47
CA GLN A 69 -6.69 -0.48 6.09
C GLN A 69 -6.42 -0.10 7.54
N ASP A 70 -6.96 1.04 7.95
CA ASP A 70 -6.78 1.55 9.29
C ASP A 70 -7.43 0.62 10.33
N LYS A 71 -6.71 0.35 11.43
CA LYS A 71 -7.20 -0.47 12.54
C LYS A 71 -8.50 0.08 13.16
N LYS A 72 -8.72 1.40 13.08
CA LYS A 72 -9.94 2.07 13.56
C LYS A 72 -11.19 1.73 12.73
N ALA A 73 -11.02 1.17 11.53
CA ALA A 73 -12.14 0.71 10.71
C ALA A 73 -12.95 -0.40 11.39
N GLY A 74 -12.34 -1.10 12.35
CA GLY A 74 -12.89 -2.29 12.99
C GLY A 74 -12.47 -3.58 12.28
N ILE A 75 -12.47 -4.67 13.04
CA ILE A 75 -12.23 -6.02 12.51
C ILE A 75 -13.32 -6.36 11.47
N HIS A 76 -12.93 -6.92 10.32
CA HIS A 76 -13.82 -7.30 9.22
C HIS A 76 -14.49 -6.17 8.44
N SER A 77 -14.16 -4.90 8.74
CA SER A 77 -14.62 -3.77 7.94
C SER A 77 -13.95 -3.75 6.56
N THR A 78 -14.52 -3.04 5.59
CA THR A 78 -13.91 -2.77 4.28
C THR A 78 -13.63 -1.27 4.05
N THR A 79 -13.88 -0.43 5.07
CA THR A 79 -13.73 1.03 4.99
C THR A 79 -12.36 1.49 5.49
N MET A 80 -12.06 2.79 5.35
CA MET A 80 -10.77 3.41 5.77
C MET A 80 -9.54 2.76 5.13
N LYS A 81 -9.68 2.35 3.86
CA LYS A 81 -8.54 1.99 3.02
C LYS A 81 -7.73 3.24 2.73
N TRP A 82 -6.42 3.09 2.80
CA TRP A 82 -5.47 4.16 2.57
C TRP A 82 -4.32 3.64 1.73
N LYS A 83 -3.62 4.57 1.10
CA LYS A 83 -2.46 4.28 0.27
C LYS A 83 -1.55 5.50 0.22
N LEU A 84 -0.31 5.27 -0.15
CA LEU A 84 0.71 6.30 -0.31
C LEU A 84 1.79 5.76 -1.26
N PHE A 85 2.02 6.45 -2.37
CA PHE A 85 3.25 6.32 -3.13
C PHE A 85 4.26 7.37 -2.70
N THR A 86 5.51 6.97 -2.52
CA THR A 86 6.60 7.88 -2.20
C THR A 86 7.93 7.31 -2.68
N LYS A 87 8.91 8.18 -2.98
CA LYS A 87 10.30 7.77 -3.22
C LYS A 87 11.10 7.65 -1.91
N ASP A 88 10.52 8.07 -0.78
CA ASP A 88 11.12 7.99 0.56
C ASP A 88 10.68 6.69 1.28
N LYS A 89 11.63 5.75 1.40
CA LYS A 89 11.46 4.49 2.13
C LYS A 89 11.03 4.70 3.58
N SER A 90 11.65 5.65 4.27
CA SER A 90 11.42 5.89 5.69
C SER A 90 10.02 6.44 5.92
N LEU A 91 9.56 7.33 5.04
CA LEU A 91 8.19 7.84 5.06
C LEU A 91 7.18 6.71 4.83
N ALA A 92 7.41 5.84 3.82
CA ALA A 92 6.52 4.73 3.52
C ALA A 92 6.31 3.79 4.73
N ILE A 93 7.40 3.44 5.41
CA ILE A 93 7.38 2.59 6.61
C ILE A 93 6.72 3.29 7.80
N GLN A 94 7.03 4.57 8.03
CA GLN A 94 6.43 5.32 9.14
C GLN A 94 4.91 5.45 8.96
N THR A 95 4.45 5.79 7.75
CA THR A 95 3.02 5.82 7.42
C THR A 95 2.38 4.45 7.65
N ALA A 96 3.03 3.38 7.20
CA ALA A 96 2.52 2.03 7.36
C ALA A 96 2.28 1.66 8.83
N LYS A 97 3.25 1.96 9.71
CA LYS A 97 3.14 1.70 11.15
C LYS A 97 2.04 2.54 11.80
N ALA A 98 1.98 3.84 11.48
CA ALA A 98 1.04 4.77 12.09
C ALA A 98 -0.44 4.39 11.87
N HIS A 99 -0.76 3.65 10.81
CA HIS A 99 -2.13 3.19 10.52
C HIS A 99 -2.55 1.91 11.27
N LEU A 100 -1.61 1.22 11.93
CA LEU A 100 -1.87 0.03 12.75
C LEU A 100 -1.69 0.26 14.27
N GLU A 101 -1.16 1.42 14.66
CA GLU A 101 -1.09 1.85 16.06
C GLU A 101 -2.49 2.14 16.65
#